data_AF-A0A1Z8VZU5-F1
#
_entry.id   AF-A0A1Z8VZU5-F1
#
_cell.length_a   1.000
_cell.length_b   1.000
_cell.length_c   1.000
_cell.angle_alpha   90.00
_cell.angle_beta   90.00
_cell.angle_gamma   90.00
#
_symmetry.space_group_name_H-M   'P 1'
#
loop_
_entity.id
_entity.type
_entity.pdbx_description
1 polymer ?
#
loop_
_entity_poly.entity_id
_entity_poly.type
_entity_poly.pdbx_seq_one_letter_code
_entity_poly.pdbx_strand_id
1 'polypeptide(L)'
;MQLTEHVSLTEATKSNTAERLGINNFPSGHILATMQETSFQLFEPLRTFVGEPIYISSFYRCPELNKAIGGSSRSQHCKGEAIDIDDVY
;
A
#
# COMPACT_ATOMS: atom_id res chain seq x y z
N MET A 1 -10.62 -8.61 0.93
CA MET A 1 -11.36 -7.56 0.21
C MET A 1 -10.46 -7.02 -0.88
N GLN A 2 -10.96 -6.87 -2.11
CA GLN A 2 -10.24 -6.23 -3.19
C GLN A 2 -10.40 -4.71 -3.10
N LEU A 3 -9.33 -3.94 -3.37
CA LEU A 3 -9.40 -2.50 -3.59
C LEU A 3 -9.73 -2.22 -5.06
N THR A 4 -9.04 -2.91 -5.96
CA THR A 4 -9.26 -2.89 -7.41
C THR A 4 -9.07 -4.30 -7.98
N GLU A 5 -9.06 -4.46 -9.30
CA GLU A 5 -8.89 -5.77 -9.94
C GLU A 5 -7.58 -6.46 -9.51
N HIS A 6 -6.47 -5.72 -9.53
CA HIS A 6 -5.13 -6.26 -9.27
C HIS A 6 -4.57 -5.93 -7.89
N VAL A 7 -5.30 -5.22 -7.03
CA VAL A 7 -4.83 -4.83 -5.69
C VAL A 7 -5.77 -5.33 -4.62
N SER A 8 -5.27 -6.18 -3.73
CA SER A 8 -6.01 -6.64 -2.54
C SER A 8 -5.70 -5.79 -1.31
N LEU A 9 -6.65 -5.66 -0.38
CA LEU A 9 -6.38 -4.96 0.88
C LEU A 9 -5.31 -5.68 1.72
N THR A 10 -5.28 -7.01 1.69
CA THR A 10 -4.29 -7.81 2.42
C THR A 10 -2.89 -7.49 1.94
N GLU A 11 -2.65 -7.49 0.63
CA GLU A 11 -1.38 -7.10 0.04
C GLU A 11 -1.04 -5.63 0.34
N ALA A 12 -2.00 -4.72 0.16
CA ALA A 12 -1.82 -3.29 0.39
C ALA A 12 -1.48 -2.91 1.84
N THR A 13 -1.80 -3.76 2.81
CA THR A 13 -1.54 -3.54 4.24
C THR A 13 -0.44 -4.44 4.80
N LYS A 14 0.10 -5.36 3.98
CA LYS A 14 1.12 -6.32 4.41
C LYS A 14 2.40 -5.59 4.83
N SER A 15 2.96 -6.01 5.97
CA SER A 15 4.25 -5.52 6.44
C SER A 15 4.86 -6.50 7.45
N ASN A 16 6.00 -7.09 7.09
CA ASN A 16 6.74 -7.98 7.99
C ASN A 16 7.16 -7.26 9.28
N THR A 17 7.45 -5.95 9.19
CA THR A 17 7.76 -5.14 10.37
C THR A 17 6.54 -4.95 11.25
N ALA A 18 5.35 -4.74 10.66
CA ALA A 18 4.12 -4.62 11.43
C ALA A 18 3.81 -5.93 12.17
N GLU A 19 3.93 -7.08 11.49
CA GLU A 19 3.77 -8.40 12.10
C GLU A 19 4.76 -8.61 13.26
N ARG A 20 6.06 -8.35 13.03
CA ARG A 20 7.10 -8.49 14.05
C ARG A 20 6.87 -7.60 15.27
N LEU A 21 6.32 -6.40 15.08
CA LEU A 21 6.08 -5.43 16.14
C LEU A 21 4.66 -5.49 16.72
N GLY A 22 3.79 -6.36 16.20
CA GLY A 22 2.39 -6.44 16.61
C GLY A 22 1.57 -5.18 16.27
N ILE A 23 1.98 -4.41 15.25
CA ILE A 23 1.31 -3.18 14.82
C ILE A 23 0.15 -3.52 13.90
N ASN A 24 -1.05 -3.01 14.20
CA ASN A 24 -2.18 -3.13 13.30
C ASN A 24 -2.09 -2.09 12.16
N ASN A 25 -1.68 -2.54 10.98
CA ASN A 25 -1.53 -1.68 9.80
C ASN A 25 -2.83 -1.52 8.99
N PHE A 26 -3.98 -1.47 9.65
CA PHE A 26 -5.28 -1.34 8.97
C PHE A 26 -5.63 0.14 8.71
N PRO A 27 -6.04 0.51 7.49
CA PRO A 27 -6.42 1.88 7.17
C PRO A 27 -7.80 2.24 7.74
N SER A 28 -8.03 3.52 8.00
CA SER A 28 -9.38 4.02 8.29
C SER A 28 -10.22 4.15 7.00
N GLY A 29 -11.53 4.35 7.13
CA GLY A 29 -12.43 4.38 5.96
C GLY A 29 -12.09 5.44 4.90
N HIS A 30 -11.64 6.63 5.30
CA HIS A 30 -11.24 7.66 4.33
C HIS A 30 -9.92 7.30 3.64
N ILE A 31 -8.96 6.74 4.38
CA ILE A 31 -7.69 6.27 3.79
C ILE A 31 -7.96 5.12 2.82
N LEU A 32 -8.89 4.22 3.16
CA LEU A 32 -9.28 3.12 2.28
C LEU A 32 -9.81 3.64 0.94
N ALA A 33 -10.62 4.71 0.95
CA ALA A 33 -11.09 5.35 -0.27
C ALA A 33 -9.93 5.98 -1.07
N THR A 34 -8.98 6.63 -0.40
CA THR A 34 -7.77 7.18 -1.06
C THR A 34 -6.89 6.08 -1.65
N MET A 35 -6.75 4.95 -0.97
CA MET A 35 -6.01 3.79 -1.49
C MET A 35 -6.70 3.22 -2.73
N GLN A 36 -8.03 3.09 -2.70
CA GLN A 36 -8.79 2.62 -3.84
C GLN A 36 -8.64 3.56 -5.06
N GLU A 37 -8.70 4.89 -4.85
CA GLU A 37 -8.47 5.87 -5.89
C GLU A 37 -7.03 5.81 -6.44
N THR A 38 -6.03 5.72 -5.55
CA THR A 38 -4.61 5.64 -5.93
C THR A 38 -4.33 4.37 -6.74
N SER A 39 -4.88 3.23 -6.32
CA SER A 39 -4.78 1.98 -7.09
C SER A 39 -5.46 2.11 -8.45
N PHE A 40 -6.67 2.66 -8.50
CA PHE A 40 -7.43 2.75 -9.75
C PHE A 40 -6.82 3.72 -10.76
N GLN A 41 -6.36 4.89 -10.31
CA GLN A 41 -5.84 5.93 -11.20
C GLN A 41 -4.37 5.74 -11.58
N LEU A 42 -3.57 5.09 -10.73
CA LEU A 42 -2.12 4.94 -10.95
C LEU A 42 -1.71 3.50 -11.20
N PHE A 43 -2.06 2.58 -10.30
CA PHE A 43 -1.55 1.20 -10.37
C PHE A 43 -2.20 0.40 -11.50
N GLU A 44 -3.53 0.48 -11.68
CA GLU A 44 -4.23 -0.27 -12.72
C GLU A 44 -3.77 0.10 -14.14
N PRO A 45 -3.62 1.40 -14.50
CA PRO A 45 -3.04 1.77 -15.80
C PRO A 45 -1.61 1.29 -15.96
N LEU A 46 -0.78 1.38 -14.91
CA LEU A 46 0.60 0.88 -14.93
C LEU A 46 0.64 -0.64 -15.14
N ARG A 47 -0.14 -1.40 -14.38
CA ARG A 47 -0.25 -2.86 -14.47
C ARG A 47 -0.72 -3.32 -15.85
N THR A 48 -1.67 -2.59 -16.44
CA THR A 48 -2.16 -2.82 -17.80
C THR A 48 -1.10 -2.53 -18.84
N PHE A 49 -0.38 -1.41 -18.71
CA PHE A 49 0.68 -1.02 -19.63
C PHE A 49 1.84 -2.01 -19.65
N VAL A 50 2.27 -2.47 -18.47
CA VAL A 50 3.35 -3.45 -18.32
C VAL A 50 2.91 -4.83 -18.83
N GLY A 51 1.64 -5.20 -18.68
CA GLY A 51 1.10 -6.49 -19.12
C GLY A 51 1.49 -7.67 -18.23
N GLU A 52 2.60 -7.57 -17.51
CA GLU A 52 3.10 -8.57 -16.56
C GLU A 52 2.78 -8.22 -15.09
N PRO A 53 2.71 -9.22 -14.20
CA PRO A 53 2.56 -8.98 -12.76
C PRO A 53 3.58 -7.94 -12.23
N ILE A 54 3.14 -7.03 -11.36
CA ILE A 54 4.00 -6.08 -10.61
C ILE A 54 3.82 -6.31 -9.11
N TYR A 55 4.90 -6.55 -8.38
CA TYR A 55 4.84 -6.81 -6.94
C TYR A 55 4.65 -5.50 -6.16
N ILE A 56 3.67 -5.47 -5.26
CA ILE A 56 3.48 -4.35 -4.32
C ILE A 56 4.28 -4.65 -3.05
N SER A 57 5.47 -4.04 -2.94
CA SER A 57 6.35 -4.23 -1.78
C SER A 57 5.88 -3.42 -0.57
N SER A 58 5.22 -2.28 -0.80
CA SER A 58 4.60 -1.48 0.26
C SER A 58 3.55 -0.53 -0.27
N PHE A 59 2.38 -0.44 0.37
CA PHE A 59 1.38 0.56 0.02
C PHE A 59 1.00 1.41 1.25
N TYR A 60 0.10 0.95 2.10
CA TYR A 60 -0.28 1.73 3.28
C TYR A 60 0.68 1.50 4.44
N ARG A 61 1.02 2.59 5.13
CA ARG A 61 1.76 2.54 6.39
C ARG A 61 1.07 3.42 7.40
N CYS A 62 0.45 2.83 8.42
CA CYS A 62 -0.10 3.61 9.52
C CYS A 62 1.00 4.47 10.18
N PRO A 63 0.65 5.58 10.86
CA PRO A 63 1.65 6.48 11.43
C PRO A 63 2.64 5.78 12.38
N GLU A 64 2.17 4.80 13.15
CA GLU A 64 2.99 4.00 14.05
C GLU A 64 4.01 3.14 13.28
N LEU A 65 3.56 2.39 12.27
CA LEU A 65 4.44 1.60 11.40
C LEU A 65 5.45 2.48 10.67
N ASN A 66 4.99 3.58 10.06
CA ASN A 66 5.84 4.51 9.33
C ASN A 66 6.94 5.07 10.23
N LYS A 67 6.62 5.46 11.47
CA LYS A 67 7.61 5.88 12.46
C LYS A 67 8.58 4.77 12.83
N ALA A 68 8.09 3.55 13.05
CA ALA A 68 8.92 2.40 13.43
C ALA A 68 9.98 2.04 12.36
N ILE A 69 9.70 2.29 11.08
CA ILE A 69 10.65 2.08 9.98
C ILE A 69 11.47 3.32 9.62
N GLY A 70 11.39 4.40 10.41
CA GLY A 70 12.13 5.65 10.15
C GLY A 70 11.58 6.49 8.99
N GLY A 71 10.31 6.29 8.62
CA GLY A 71 9.66 7.04 7.56
C GLY A 71 9.39 8.51 7.92
N SER A 72 9.28 9.35 6.89
CA SER A 72 8.98 10.78 7.04
C SER A 72 7.63 11.00 7.72
N SER A 73 7.52 12.01 8.59
CA SER A 73 6.24 12.42 9.22
C SER A 73 5.21 12.93 8.21
N ARG A 74 5.64 13.25 6.98
CA ARG A 74 4.80 13.70 5.87
C ARG A 74 4.63 12.64 4.77
N SER A 75 4.99 11.38 5.06
CA SER A 75 4.92 10.27 4.11
C SER A 75 3.53 10.11 3.49
N GLN A 76 3.47 9.97 2.17
CA GLN A 76 2.23 9.73 1.43
C GLN A 76 1.68 8.32 1.63
N HIS A 77 2.53 7.35 2.02
CA HIS A 77 2.06 6.02 2.44
C HIS A 77 1.09 6.09 3.61
N CYS A 78 1.25 7.06 4.52
CA CYS A 78 0.33 7.26 5.64
C CYS A 78 -1.03 7.83 5.22
N LYS A 79 -1.14 8.32 4.00
CA LYS A 79 -2.36 8.87 3.42
C LYS A 79 -3.02 7.92 2.40
N GLY A 80 -2.37 6.79 2.09
CA GLY A 80 -2.82 5.89 1.02
C GLY A 80 -2.58 6.43 -0.39
N GLU A 81 -1.64 7.36 -0.55
CA GLU A 81 -1.37 8.09 -1.81
C GLU A 81 -0.08 7.61 -2.53
N ALA A 82 0.61 6.59 -1.99
CA ALA A 82 1.89 6.13 -2.53
C ALA A 82 2.02 4.60 -2.50
N ILE A 83 2.57 4.02 -3.56
CA ILE A 83 2.78 2.58 -3.71
C ILE A 83 4.25 2.37 -4.09
N ASP A 84 4.97 1.62 -3.28
CA ASP A 84 6.28 1.07 -3.62
C ASP A 84 6.06 -0.26 -4.36
N ILE A 85 6.72 -0.40 -5.50
CA ILE A 85 6.60 -1.54 -6.40
C ILE A 85 7.97 -2.13 -6.71
N ASP A 86 7.99 -3.40 -7.08
CA ASP A 86 9.19 -4.14 -7.48
C ASP A 86 8.90 -5.12 -8.63
N ASP A 87 9.94 -5.61 -9.30
CA ASP A 87 9.84 -6.65 -10.34
C ASP A 87 10.08 -8.08 -9.80
N VAL A 88 10.45 -8.18 -8.51
CA VAL A 88 10.69 -9.45 -7.82
C VAL A 88 9.41 -9.95 -7.15
N TYR A 89 8.99 -11.17 -7.50
CA TYR A 89 7.89 -11.91 -6.89
C TYR A 89 8.36 -12.95 -5.87
#